data_AF-A0A844D652-F1
#
_entry.id   AF-A0A844D652-F1
#
_cell.length_a   1.000
_cell.length_b   1.000
_cell.length_c   1.000
_cell.angle_alpha   90.00
_cell.angle_beta   90.00
_cell.angle_gamma   90.00
#
_symmetry.space_group_name_H-M   'P 1'
#
loop_
_entity.id
_entity.type
_entity.pdbx_description
1 polymer ?
#
loop_
_entity_poly.entity_id
_entity_poly.type
_entity_poly.pdbx_seq_one_letter_code
_entity_poly.pdbx_strand_id
1 'polypeptide(L)'
;MAATAAATITLSSVDHSAFNVTSIDLAKLLMGPFALNGSVTFYGTKAGTSTPVVQKFDYTGNWTTFWFNPNFTDLSSLSWSQGVATRFEFDNINITSAVPEAETWAMLLAGLGMLGWVARRQRA
;
A
#
# COMPACT_ATOMS: atom_id res chain seq x y z
N MET A 1 14.01 -8.87 -3.25
CA MET A 1 13.42 -10.22 -3.05
C MET A 1 12.86 -10.72 -4.39
N ALA A 2 12.90 -12.03 -4.67
CA ALA A 2 12.36 -12.61 -5.91
C ALA A 2 11.22 -13.59 -5.57
N ALA A 3 10.13 -13.59 -6.34
CA ALA A 3 9.02 -14.51 -6.13
C ALA A 3 9.13 -15.78 -6.98
N THR A 4 8.47 -16.82 -6.50
CA THR A 4 8.27 -18.09 -7.21
C THR A 4 7.30 -17.89 -8.39
N ALA A 5 7.49 -18.63 -9.50
CA ALA A 5 6.59 -18.53 -10.66
C ALA A 5 5.18 -18.97 -10.29
N ALA A 6 4.21 -18.31 -10.93
CA ALA A 6 2.78 -18.57 -10.77
C ALA A 6 2.28 -18.42 -9.32
N ALA A 7 3.09 -17.85 -8.42
CA ALA A 7 2.68 -17.51 -7.08
C ALA A 7 2.09 -16.10 -7.05
N THR A 8 1.00 -15.96 -6.32
CA THR A 8 0.49 -14.66 -5.87
C THR A 8 1.19 -14.30 -4.57
N ILE A 9 1.78 -13.12 -4.54
CA ILE A 9 2.25 -12.48 -3.31
C ILE A 9 1.17 -11.54 -2.83
N THR A 10 0.92 -11.56 -1.53
CA THR A 10 0.01 -10.63 -0.86
C THR A 10 0.73 -9.99 0.32
N LEU A 11 0.76 -8.67 0.31
CA LEU A 11 1.19 -7.84 1.42
C LEU A 11 -0.04 -7.38 2.21
N SER A 12 -0.01 -7.57 3.53
CA SER A 12 -1.03 -7.13 4.49
C SER A 12 -0.35 -6.72 5.79
N SER A 13 -1.01 -5.90 6.59
CA SER A 13 -0.54 -5.50 7.91
C SER A 13 -0.80 -6.61 8.93
N VAL A 14 0.12 -6.83 9.86
CA VAL A 14 -0.01 -7.87 10.91
C VAL A 14 -1.11 -7.51 11.91
N ASP A 15 -1.29 -6.22 12.16
CA ASP A 15 -2.34 -5.67 13.04
C ASP A 15 -3.67 -5.44 12.32
N HIS A 16 -3.76 -5.81 11.03
CA HIS A 16 -4.94 -5.63 10.18
C HIS A 16 -5.34 -4.15 9.98
N SER A 17 -4.47 -3.21 10.33
CA SER A 17 -4.66 -1.78 10.06
C SER A 17 -4.63 -1.49 8.56
N ALA A 18 -5.36 -0.46 8.14
CA ALA A 18 -5.30 0.01 6.76
C ALA A 18 -3.99 0.77 6.49
N PHE A 19 -3.47 0.64 5.27
CA PHE A 19 -2.23 1.30 4.86
C PHE A 19 -2.32 1.87 3.44
N ASN A 20 -1.46 2.81 3.14
CA ASN A 20 -1.28 3.39 1.81
C ASN A 20 0.02 2.86 1.21
N VAL A 21 0.04 2.69 -0.12
CA VAL A 21 1.27 2.32 -0.84
C VAL A 21 1.58 3.42 -1.84
N THR A 22 2.80 3.95 -1.78
CA THR A 22 3.21 5.09 -2.60
C THR A 22 4.13 4.69 -3.75
N SER A 23 5.09 3.81 -3.50
CA SER A 23 6.03 3.33 -4.51
C SER A 23 6.53 1.91 -4.27
N ILE A 24 7.10 1.33 -5.31
CA ILE A 24 7.84 0.07 -5.27
C ILE A 24 8.98 0.12 -6.29
N ASP A 25 10.13 -0.46 -5.95
CA ASP A 25 11.21 -0.66 -6.91
C ASP A 25 11.02 -2.02 -7.61
N LEU A 26 11.12 -2.04 -8.94
CA LEU A 26 11.03 -3.26 -9.75
C LEU A 26 12.24 -3.39 -10.68
N ALA A 27 12.68 -4.62 -10.89
CA ALA A 27 13.71 -4.98 -11.87
C ALA A 27 13.39 -6.33 -12.53
N LYS A 28 14.05 -6.63 -13.66
CA LYS A 28 14.00 -8.00 -14.20
C LYS A 28 14.77 -8.96 -13.31
N LEU A 29 14.23 -10.16 -13.11
CA LEU A 29 14.95 -11.23 -12.41
C LEU A 29 16.06 -11.84 -13.27
N LEU A 30 15.80 -12.03 -14.56
CA LEU A 30 16.76 -12.60 -15.50
C LEU A 30 17.45 -11.47 -16.28
N MET A 31 18.77 -11.56 -16.42
CA MET A 31 19.58 -10.68 -17.26
C MET A 31 20.18 -11.49 -18.42
N GLY A 32 20.30 -10.87 -19.60
CA GLY A 32 20.89 -11.50 -20.79
C GLY A 32 20.02 -11.37 -22.05
N PRO A 33 20.51 -11.89 -23.19
CA PRO A 33 19.87 -11.68 -24.51
C PRO A 33 18.48 -12.32 -24.63
N PHE A 34 18.12 -13.23 -23.72
CA PHE A 34 16.82 -13.89 -23.67
C PHE A 34 15.90 -13.33 -22.57
N ALA A 35 16.32 -12.27 -21.86
CA ALA A 35 15.54 -11.65 -20.80
C ALA A 35 14.40 -10.81 -21.36
N LEU A 36 13.18 -11.32 -21.29
CA LEU A 36 11.97 -10.62 -21.74
C LEU A 36 11.67 -9.40 -20.85
N ASN A 37 11.25 -8.29 -21.46
CA ASN A 37 10.51 -7.26 -20.75
C ASN A 37 9.23 -7.87 -20.20
N GLY A 38 8.74 -7.33 -19.09
CA GLY A 38 7.57 -7.87 -18.43
C GLY A 38 6.71 -6.79 -17.87
N SER A 39 5.59 -7.24 -17.33
CA SER A 39 4.67 -6.38 -16.63
C SER A 39 4.09 -7.09 -15.43
N VAL A 40 3.77 -6.32 -14.42
CA VAL A 40 3.08 -6.79 -13.22
C VAL A 40 1.84 -5.96 -13.01
N THR A 41 0.74 -6.62 -12.65
CA THR A 41 -0.48 -5.96 -12.23
C THR A 41 -0.63 -6.13 -10.72
N PHE A 42 -0.80 -4.99 -10.06
CA PHE A 42 -1.06 -4.89 -8.63
C PHE A 42 -2.55 -4.69 -8.39
N TYR A 43 -3.07 -5.38 -7.39
CA TYR A 43 -4.45 -5.36 -6.93
C TYR A 43 -4.45 -4.94 -5.46
N GLY A 44 -4.88 -3.72 -5.17
CA GLY A 44 -5.06 -3.21 -3.81
C GLY A 44 -6.50 -3.37 -3.36
N THR A 45 -6.77 -4.13 -2.31
CA THR A 45 -8.12 -4.25 -1.72
C THR A 45 -8.28 -3.20 -0.64
N LYS A 46 -9.23 -2.28 -0.79
CA LYS A 46 -9.51 -1.26 0.23
C LYS A 46 -10.10 -1.87 1.50
N ALA A 47 -9.82 -1.29 2.66
CA ALA A 47 -10.40 -1.68 3.93
C ALA A 47 -11.94 -1.48 3.90
N GLY A 48 -12.69 -2.47 4.39
CA GLY A 48 -14.15 -2.42 4.43
C GLY A 48 -14.87 -2.64 3.08
N THR A 49 -14.15 -2.92 1.99
CA THR A 49 -14.75 -3.24 0.68
C THR A 49 -14.00 -4.35 -0.03
N SER A 50 -14.68 -5.07 -0.92
CA SER A 50 -14.09 -6.13 -1.74
C SER A 50 -13.63 -5.65 -3.12
N THR A 51 -13.91 -4.39 -3.49
CA THR A 51 -13.56 -3.87 -4.83
C THR A 51 -12.08 -3.45 -4.86
N PRO A 52 -11.25 -4.06 -5.72
CA PRO A 52 -9.83 -3.71 -5.78
C PRO A 52 -9.59 -2.44 -6.60
N VAL A 53 -8.61 -1.64 -6.19
CA VAL A 53 -7.91 -0.69 -7.07
C VAL A 53 -6.81 -1.44 -7.80
N VAL A 54 -6.66 -1.18 -9.09
CA VAL A 54 -5.76 -1.98 -9.96
C VAL A 54 -4.84 -1.07 -10.74
N GLN A 55 -3.55 -1.43 -10.80
CA GLN A 55 -2.56 -0.71 -11.59
C GLN A 55 -1.53 -1.67 -12.17
N LYS A 56 -1.15 -1.43 -13.42
CA LYS A 56 -0.15 -2.20 -14.13
C LYS A 56 1.13 -1.38 -14.25
N PHE A 57 2.27 -2.00 -14.00
CA PHE A 57 3.58 -1.47 -14.31
C PHE A 57 4.27 -2.35 -15.35
N ASP A 58 4.82 -1.72 -16.38
CA ASP A 58 5.71 -2.36 -17.34
C ASP A 58 7.14 -2.10 -16.89
N TYR A 59 7.86 -3.17 -16.52
CA TYR A 59 9.21 -3.09 -16.00
C TYR A 59 10.22 -3.56 -17.05
N THR A 60 11.37 -2.88 -17.07
CA THR A 60 12.46 -3.18 -18.03
C THR A 60 13.80 -3.03 -17.34
N GLY A 61 14.77 -3.89 -17.70
CA GLY A 61 16.16 -3.74 -17.26
C GLY A 61 16.37 -3.68 -15.74
N ASN A 62 17.12 -2.65 -15.31
CA ASN A 62 17.60 -2.41 -13.95
C ASN A 62 16.49 -1.92 -13.00
N TRP A 63 16.82 -1.85 -11.70
CA TRP A 63 15.96 -1.27 -10.66
C TRP A 63 15.44 0.12 -11.02
N THR A 64 14.12 0.25 -11.02
CA THR A 64 13.40 1.50 -11.29
C THR A 64 12.27 1.65 -10.27
N THR A 65 12.09 2.87 -9.74
CA THR A 65 10.98 3.20 -8.85
C THR A 65 9.70 3.44 -9.64
N PHE A 66 8.65 2.70 -9.31
CA PHE A 66 7.30 2.86 -9.85
C PHE A 66 6.39 3.48 -8.80
N TRP A 67 5.64 4.50 -9.21
CA TRP A 67 4.72 5.24 -8.35
C TRP A 67 3.29 4.75 -8.54
N PHE A 68 2.66 4.40 -7.43
CA PHE A 68 1.24 4.05 -7.43
C PHE A 68 0.39 5.31 -7.61
N ASN A 69 -0.78 5.12 -8.22
CA ASN A 69 -1.77 6.18 -8.35
C ASN A 69 -2.29 6.58 -6.95
N PRO A 70 -2.75 7.83 -6.77
CA PRO A 70 -3.23 8.31 -5.48
C PRO A 70 -4.42 7.56 -4.87
N ASN A 71 -5.03 6.61 -5.60
CA ASN A 71 -6.14 5.78 -5.12
C ASN A 71 -5.69 4.50 -4.39
N PHE A 72 -4.39 4.21 -4.33
CA PHE A 72 -3.78 3.14 -3.52
C PHE A 72 -3.66 3.54 -2.04
N THR A 73 -4.78 3.99 -1.48
CA THR A 73 -4.93 4.38 -0.08
C THR A 73 -5.96 3.52 0.63
N ASP A 74 -5.84 3.47 1.95
CA ASP A 74 -6.74 2.74 2.85
C ASP A 74 -6.86 1.26 2.46
N LEU A 75 -5.74 0.64 2.09
CA LEU A 75 -5.67 -0.75 1.66
C LEU A 75 -5.62 -1.68 2.88
N SER A 76 -6.38 -2.77 2.79
CA SER A 76 -6.25 -3.94 3.67
C SER A 76 -5.21 -4.92 3.14
N SER A 77 -5.00 -4.95 1.82
CA SER A 77 -3.96 -5.77 1.18
C SER A 77 -3.53 -5.21 -0.17
N LEU A 78 -2.30 -5.55 -0.57
CA LEU A 78 -1.77 -5.35 -1.92
C LEU A 78 -1.30 -6.70 -2.45
N SER A 79 -1.80 -7.13 -3.61
CA SER A 79 -1.44 -8.42 -4.21
C SER A 79 -0.96 -8.30 -5.64
N TRP A 80 -0.04 -9.17 -6.03
CA TRP A 80 0.47 -9.29 -7.40
C TRP A 80 0.98 -10.71 -7.65
N SER A 81 1.07 -11.11 -8.93
CA SER A 81 1.52 -12.45 -9.31
C SER A 81 2.72 -12.39 -10.25
N GLN A 82 3.59 -13.40 -10.17
CA GLN A 82 4.65 -13.59 -11.16
C GLN A 82 4.23 -14.52 -12.30
N GLY A 83 4.56 -14.13 -13.53
CA GLY A 83 4.39 -14.98 -14.70
C GLY A 83 5.44 -16.10 -14.74
N VAL A 84 5.13 -17.17 -15.47
CA VAL A 84 6.09 -18.26 -15.74
C VAL A 84 7.22 -17.81 -16.66
N ALA A 85 6.91 -17.00 -17.68
CA ALA A 85 7.87 -16.51 -18.69
C ALA A 85 8.45 -15.12 -18.37
N THR A 86 7.72 -14.29 -17.62
CA THR A 86 8.14 -12.94 -17.23
C THR A 86 8.24 -12.86 -15.72
N ARG A 87 9.48 -12.90 -15.23
CA ARG A 87 9.80 -12.78 -13.81
C ARG A 87 10.44 -11.44 -13.48
N PHE A 88 10.24 -11.00 -12.25
CA PHE A 88 10.80 -9.76 -11.73
C PHE A 88 11.26 -9.90 -10.29
N GLU A 89 12.12 -8.98 -9.90
CA GLU A 89 12.46 -8.71 -8.52
C GLU A 89 11.74 -7.45 -8.08
N PHE A 90 11.48 -7.37 -6.78
CA PHE A 90 10.91 -6.19 -6.15
C PHE A 90 11.64 -5.87 -4.85
N ASP A 91 11.69 -4.59 -4.53
CA ASP A 91 12.24 -4.06 -3.29
C ASP A 91 11.61 -2.69 -2.95
N ASN A 92 11.97 -2.12 -1.79
CA ASN A 92 11.62 -0.76 -1.38
C ASN A 92 10.13 -0.41 -1.54
N ILE A 93 9.25 -1.30 -1.06
CA ILE A 93 7.82 -1.00 -1.01
C ILE A 93 7.60 0.10 0.04
N ASN A 94 7.25 1.31 -0.41
CA ASN A 94 7.05 2.45 0.46
C ASN A 94 5.60 2.49 0.94
N ILE A 95 5.42 2.27 2.23
CA ILE A 95 4.13 2.13 2.90
C ILE A 95 4.02 3.24 3.94
N THR A 96 2.86 3.89 3.99
CA THR A 96 2.49 4.76 5.11
C THR A 96 1.23 4.22 5.75
N SER A 97 1.17 4.17 7.09
CA SER A 97 -0.05 3.77 7.78
C SER A 97 -1.14 4.80 7.48
N ALA A 98 -2.35 4.35 7.12
CA ALA A 98 -3.50 5.24 7.09
C ALA A 98 -3.75 5.68 8.53
N VAL A 99 -3.54 6.97 8.82
CA VAL A 99 -3.70 7.49 10.18
C VAL A 99 -5.20 7.46 10.52
N PRO A 100 -5.63 6.79 11.60
CA PRO A 100 -7.02 6.85 12.06
C PRO A 100 -7.31 8.24 12.63
N GLU A 101 -7.58 9.19 11.75
CA GLU A 101 -7.70 10.59 12.14
C GLU A 101 -9.08 10.89 12.72
N ALA A 102 -10.16 10.29 12.21
CA ALA A 102 -11.53 10.64 12.62
C ALA A 102 -11.77 10.46 14.15
N GLU A 103 -11.31 9.34 14.71
CA GLU A 103 -11.49 9.05 16.14
C GLU A 103 -10.57 9.90 17.03
N THR A 104 -9.34 10.16 16.57
CA THR A 104 -8.38 10.99 17.31
C THR A 104 -8.88 12.44 17.43
N TRP A 105 -9.39 13.01 16.34
CA TRP A 105 -10.01 14.34 16.36
C TRP A 105 -11.25 14.36 17.25
N ALA A 106 -12.09 13.32 17.21
CA ALA A 106 -13.26 13.23 18.08
C ALA A 106 -12.86 13.18 19.57
N MET A 107 -11.83 12.42 19.94
CA MET A 107 -11.33 12.33 21.31
C MET A 107 -10.68 13.64 21.77
N LEU A 108 -9.93 14.31 20.89
CA LEU A 108 -9.36 15.62 21.16
C LEU A 108 -10.47 16.66 21.40
N LEU A 109 -11.45 16.73 20.50
CA LEU A 109 -12.58 17.65 20.62
C LEU A 109 -13.43 17.35 21.85
N ALA A 110 -13.65 16.06 22.17
CA ALA A 110 -14.33 15.65 23.40
C ALA A 110 -13.55 16.10 24.64
N GLY A 111 -12.23 15.88 24.67
CA GLY A 111 -11.34 16.34 25.75
C GLY A 111 -11.39 17.85 25.94
N LEU A 112 -11.26 18.61 24.86
CA LEU A 112 -11.33 20.08 24.88
C LEU A 112 -12.73 20.58 25.28
N GLY A 113 -13.79 19.92 24.81
CA GLY A 113 -15.18 20.22 25.18
C GLY A 113 -15.43 20.04 26.67
N MET A 114 -14.92 18.96 27.27
CA MET A 114 -15.00 18.75 28.72
C MET A 114 -14.25 19.82 29.52
N LEU A 115 -13.04 20.18 29.10
CA LEU A 115 -12.25 21.25 29.75
C LEU A 115 -12.96 22.61 29.67
N GLY A 116 -13.52 22.95 28.51
CA GLY A 116 -14.30 24.18 28.33
C GLY A 116 -15.56 24.22 29.20
N TRP A 117 -16.26 23.10 29.35
CA TRP A 117 -17.41 22.99 30.27
C TRP A 117 -16.99 23.26 31.71
N VAL A 118 -15.95 22.60 32.20
CA VAL A 118 -15.46 22.76 33.57
C VAL A 118 -15.07 24.22 33.84
N ALA A 119 -14.35 24.86 32.93
CA ALA A 119 -13.98 26.26 33.05
C ALA A 119 -15.20 27.21 33.08
N ARG A 120 -16.25 26.91 32.31
CA ARG A 120 -17.51 27.68 32.34
C ARG A 120 -18.21 27.60 33.69
N ARG A 121 -18.23 26.41 34.33
CA ARG A 121 -18.85 26.21 35.65
C ARG A 121 -18.11 26.90 36.79
N GLN A 122 -16.82 27.20 36.62
CA GLN A 122 -16.04 27.91 37.64
C GLN A 122 -16.20 29.43 37.55
N ARG A 123 -16.70 29.95 36.41
CA ARG A 123 -16.92 31.38 36.18
C ARG A 123 -18.37 31.84 36.39
N ALA A 124 -19.30 30.90 36.55
CA ALA A 124 -20.70 31.13 36.91
C ALA A 124 -20.89 30.82 38.39
#